data_AF-A0A9Y2MT02-F1
#
_entry.id   AF-A0A9Y2MT02-F1
#
_cell.length_a   1.000
_cell.length_b   1.000
_cell.length_c   1.000
_cell.angle_alpha   90.00
_cell.angle_beta   90.00
_cell.angle_gamma   90.00
#
_symmetry.space_group_name_H-M   'P 1'
#
loop_
_entity.id
_entity.type
_entity.pdbx_description
1 polymer ?
#
loop_
_entity_poly.entity_id
_entity_poly.type
_entity_poly.pdbx_seq_one_letter_code
_entity_poly.pdbx_strand_id
1 'polypeptide(L)'
;MLLRQPEYLVALARERHFARAADGSHVSQPSLSAAIRKLEHELGAPIARRGRRLEGRRDAAHDPVLRTPPHARVSLESPPSREITRRLAEYELDIARTYVDDEELSTVRTYPLHEERYLLLTPRDGELAGRERVRWAEVATVPLCLLGQQMRNRRIPSSRGRCSR
;
A
#
# COMPACT_ATOMS: atom_id res chain seq x y z
N MET A 1 14.59 -10.86 -17.92
CA MET A 1 14.57 -9.75 -16.93
C MET A 1 14.56 -10.34 -15.53
N LEU A 2 15.47 -9.93 -14.64
CA LEU A 2 15.44 -10.36 -13.23
C LEU A 2 14.55 -9.40 -12.43
N LEU A 3 13.48 -9.91 -11.83
CA LEU A 3 12.54 -9.19 -10.96
C LEU A 3 13.21 -8.64 -9.68
N ARG A 4 13.94 -7.52 -9.76
CA ARG A 4 14.36 -6.72 -8.59
C ARG A 4 14.20 -5.21 -8.78
N GLN A 5 13.93 -4.77 -10.00
CA GLN A 5 13.73 -3.35 -10.34
C GLN A 5 12.50 -2.70 -9.66
N PRO A 6 11.32 -3.36 -9.53
CA PRO A 6 10.18 -2.75 -8.84
C PRO A 6 10.41 -2.60 -7.33
N GLU A 7 11.19 -3.48 -6.70
CA GLU A 7 11.54 -3.39 -5.26
C GLU A 7 12.28 -2.09 -4.96
N TYR A 8 13.25 -1.73 -5.80
CA TYR A 8 14.01 -0.49 -5.62
C TYR A 8 13.14 0.75 -5.83
N LEU A 9 12.15 0.70 -6.73
CA LEU A 9 11.21 1.80 -6.93
C LEU A 9 10.34 2.02 -5.68
N VAL A 10 9.82 0.93 -5.09
CA VAL A 10 9.05 0.96 -3.85
C VAL A 10 9.90 1.48 -2.69
N ALA A 11 11.13 0.99 -2.55
CA ALA A 11 12.06 1.47 -1.52
C ALA A 11 12.36 2.97 -1.69
N LEU A 12 12.56 3.44 -2.92
CA LEU A 12 12.80 4.85 -3.21
C LEU A 12 11.59 5.73 -2.90
N ALA A 13 10.38 5.25 -3.19
CA ALA A 13 9.14 5.95 -2.91
C ALA A 13 8.90 6.12 -1.40
N ARG A 14 9.26 5.11 -0.59
CA ARG A 14 9.19 5.16 0.87
C ARG A 14 10.24 6.10 1.46
N GLU A 15 11.50 5.87 1.11
CA GLU A 15 12.62 6.53 1.78
C GLU A 15 12.87 7.95 1.29
N ARG A 16 12.44 8.26 0.06
CA ARG A 16 12.69 9.54 -0.63
C ARG A 16 14.19 9.91 -0.67
N HIS A 17 15.08 8.93 -0.48
CA HIS A 17 16.52 9.09 -0.41
C HIS A 17 17.23 7.83 -0.89
N PHE A 18 18.10 7.97 -1.90
CA PHE A 18 18.76 6.84 -2.56
C PHE A 18 19.63 5.99 -1.60
N ALA A 19 20.35 6.62 -0.68
CA ALA A 19 21.18 5.86 0.27
C ALA A 19 20.33 5.03 1.24
N ARG A 20 19.26 5.61 1.81
CA ARG A 20 18.38 4.89 2.74
C ARG A 20 17.59 3.80 2.03
N ALA A 21 17.14 4.05 0.79
CA ALA A 21 16.49 3.04 -0.02
C ALA A 21 17.41 1.86 -0.33
N ALA A 22 18.71 2.12 -0.51
CA ALA A 22 19.70 1.09 -0.78
C ALA A 22 20.00 0.27 0.48
N ASP A 23 20.18 0.93 1.63
CA ASP A 23 20.34 0.28 2.93
C ASP A 23 19.14 -0.61 3.25
N GLY A 24 17.91 -0.08 3.10
CA GLY A 24 16.67 -0.81 3.32
C GLY A 24 16.39 -1.92 2.29
N SER A 25 17.08 -1.91 1.15
CA SER A 25 17.01 -2.97 0.14
C SER A 25 18.23 -3.90 0.18
N HIS A 26 19.10 -3.76 1.19
CA HIS A 26 20.34 -4.53 1.38
C HIS A 26 21.26 -4.54 0.14
N VAL A 27 21.38 -3.40 -0.54
CA VAL A 27 22.27 -3.22 -1.70
C VAL A 27 23.08 -1.95 -1.56
N SER A 28 24.17 -1.86 -2.33
CA SER A 28 24.92 -0.61 -2.40
C SER A 28 24.11 0.47 -3.10
N GLN A 29 24.25 1.73 -2.67
CA GLN A 29 23.63 2.88 -3.34
C GLN A 29 23.99 2.98 -4.85
N PRO A 30 25.23 2.69 -5.28
CA PRO A 30 25.56 2.55 -6.71
C PRO A 30 24.74 1.46 -7.42
N SER A 31 24.55 0.29 -6.81
CA SER A 31 23.76 -0.82 -7.37
C SER A 31 22.30 -0.43 -7.55
N LEU A 32 21.69 0.20 -6.53
CA LEU A 32 20.33 0.70 -6.61
C LEU A 32 20.21 1.79 -7.69
N SER A 33 21.14 2.75 -7.72
CA SER A 33 21.12 3.81 -8.72
C SER A 33 21.27 3.28 -10.15
N ALA A 34 22.10 2.25 -10.36
CA ALA A 34 22.28 1.63 -11.67
C ALA A 34 21.01 0.87 -12.11
N ALA A 35 20.36 0.15 -11.19
CA ALA A 35 19.11 -0.55 -11.47
C ALA A 35 17.97 0.42 -11.82
N ILE A 36 17.85 1.55 -11.12
CA ILE A 36 16.88 2.60 -11.46
C ILE A 36 17.21 3.24 -12.81
N ARG A 37 18.48 3.54 -13.12
CA ARG A 37 18.86 4.06 -14.45
C ARG A 37 18.54 3.09 -15.59
N LYS A 38 18.79 1.80 -15.37
CA LYS A 38 18.45 0.76 -16.35
C LYS A 38 16.94 0.74 -16.59
N LEU A 39 16.14 0.82 -15.53
CA LEU A 39 14.68 0.89 -15.64
C LEU A 39 14.21 2.17 -16.35
N GLU A 40 14.80 3.33 -16.05
CA GLU A 40 14.52 4.60 -16.75
C GLU A 40 14.85 4.51 -18.25
N HIS A 41 15.94 3.80 -18.60
CA HIS A 41 16.33 3.57 -19.98
C HIS A 41 15.37 2.62 -20.70
N GLU A 42 14.98 1.52 -20.05
CA GLU A 42 13.99 0.57 -20.57
C GLU A 42 12.60 1.20 -20.75
N LEU A 43 12.20 2.10 -19.84
CA LEU A 43 10.95 2.86 -19.91
C LEU A 43 11.01 4.10 -20.83
N GLY A 44 12.20 4.46 -21.32
CA GLY A 44 12.42 5.67 -22.11
C GLY A 44 12.13 6.97 -21.35
N ALA A 45 12.18 6.97 -20.02
CA ALA A 45 11.73 8.07 -19.20
C ALA A 45 12.39 8.17 -17.81
N PRO A 46 12.63 9.39 -17.29
CA PRO A 46 13.06 9.58 -15.91
C PRO A 46 11.90 9.32 -14.94
N ILE A 47 12.10 8.41 -13.99
CA ILE A 47 11.10 8.03 -12.96
C ILE A 47 11.47 8.58 -11.58
N ALA A 48 12.73 8.98 -11.34
CA ALA A 48 13.20 9.56 -10.08
C ALA A 48 13.85 10.94 -10.27
N ARG A 49 13.44 11.94 -9.47
CA ARG A 49 14.12 13.26 -9.45
C ARG A 49 15.47 13.16 -8.77
N ARG A 50 16.54 13.53 -9.48
CA ARG A 50 17.90 13.64 -8.92
C ARG A 50 18.27 15.13 -8.82
N GLY A 51 18.11 15.70 -7.62
CA GLY A 51 18.49 17.09 -7.34
C GLY A 51 18.97 17.24 -5.90
N ARG A 52 20.01 18.05 -5.68
CA ARG A 52 20.36 18.54 -4.34
C ARG A 52 19.41 19.71 -4.04
N ARG A 53 18.79 19.69 -2.85
CA ARG A 53 17.83 20.68 -2.28
C ARG A 53 16.35 20.29 -2.43
N LEU A 54 15.85 19.61 -1.39
CA LEU A 54 14.45 19.65 -0.98
C LEU A 54 14.30 20.84 -0.04
N GLU A 55 13.91 22.01 -0.56
CA GLU A 55 13.37 23.08 0.27
C GLU A 55 11.86 23.16 0.07
N GLY A 56 11.13 23.07 1.20
CA GLY A 56 9.68 23.25 1.31
C GLY A 56 8.86 22.11 0.71
N ARG A 57 7.85 21.51 1.35
CA ARG A 57 7.11 21.79 2.57
C ARG A 57 6.58 20.43 3.04
N ARG A 58 6.65 20.16 4.35
CA ARG A 58 5.99 19.01 4.97
C ARG A 58 4.51 19.33 5.01
N ASP A 59 3.74 18.96 3.97
CA ASP A 59 2.27 18.94 3.94
C ASP A 59 1.82 18.28 2.63
N ALA A 60 2.06 16.97 2.46
CA ALA A 60 1.40 16.15 1.44
C ALA A 60 1.66 14.68 1.76
N ALA A 61 0.77 14.08 2.56
CA ALA A 61 0.80 12.65 2.84
C ALA A 61 0.28 11.78 1.66
N HIS A 62 0.23 12.31 0.43
CA HIS A 62 -0.38 11.58 -0.68
C HIS A 62 0.18 11.87 -2.08
N ASP A 63 1.44 12.29 -2.22
CA ASP A 63 1.96 12.43 -3.59
C ASP A 63 3.40 11.95 -3.73
N PRO A 64 3.64 10.65 -4.00
CA PRO A 64 4.79 10.31 -4.81
C PRO A 64 4.44 10.76 -6.23
N VAL A 65 4.86 11.96 -6.64
CA VAL A 65 4.81 12.37 -8.05
C VAL A 65 5.82 11.50 -8.82
N LEU A 66 5.45 10.25 -9.06
CA LEU A 66 5.96 9.41 -10.13
C LEU A 66 5.51 10.11 -11.40
N ARG A 67 6.47 10.62 -12.18
CA ARG A 67 6.14 11.02 -13.54
C ARG A 67 5.73 9.76 -14.28
N THR A 68 4.51 9.72 -14.80
CA THR A 68 4.12 8.70 -15.77
C THR A 68 5.12 8.81 -16.93
N PRO A 69 5.88 7.75 -17.25
CA PRO A 69 6.70 7.74 -18.45
C PRO A 69 5.85 8.16 -19.65
N PRO A 70 6.32 9.05 -20.55
CA PRO A 70 5.55 9.46 -21.72
C PRO A 70 5.15 8.31 -22.64
N HIS A 71 5.73 7.11 -22.45
CA HIS A 71 5.38 5.87 -23.17
C HIS A 71 4.59 4.86 -22.33
N ALA A 72 4.28 5.14 -21.06
CA ALA A 72 3.49 4.25 -20.22
C ALA A 72 2.02 4.72 -20.18
N ARG A 73 1.09 3.83 -20.52
CA ARG A 73 -0.33 4.04 -20.26
C ARG A 73 -0.65 3.48 -18.88
N VAL A 74 -1.15 4.34 -17.99
CA VAL A 74 -1.61 3.91 -16.66
C VAL A 74 -3.13 3.84 -16.68
N SER A 75 -3.67 2.67 -16.30
CA SER A 75 -5.08 2.48 -15.99
C SER A 75 -5.22 2.25 -14.49
N LEU A 76 -6.18 2.93 -13.86
CA LEU A 76 -6.51 2.75 -12.46
C LEU A 76 -7.92 2.19 -12.36
N GLU A 77 -8.05 1.05 -11.68
CA GLU A 77 -9.33 0.39 -11.45
C GLU A 77 -9.51 0.12 -9.96
N SER A 78 -10.75 0.12 -9.48
CA SER A 78 -11.10 -0.17 -8.09
C SER A 78 -12.07 -1.36 -7.97
N PRO A 79 -11.68 -2.58 -8.41
CA PRO A 79 -12.52 -3.75 -8.30
C PRO A 79 -12.51 -4.34 -6.88
N PRO A 80 -13.46 -5.23 -6.53
CA PRO A 80 -13.43 -5.95 -5.26
C PRO A 80 -12.17 -6.79 -5.06
N SER A 81 -11.73 -6.99 -3.81
CA SER A 81 -10.49 -7.72 -3.49
C SER A 81 -10.36 -9.11 -4.14
N ARG A 82 -11.44 -9.89 -4.27
CA ARG A 82 -11.43 -11.19 -4.96
C ARG A 82 -11.07 -11.07 -6.45
N GLU A 83 -11.59 -10.03 -7.08
CA GLU A 83 -11.34 -9.75 -8.49
C GLU A 83 -9.91 -9.27 -8.69
N ILE A 84 -9.35 -8.51 -7.75
CA ILE A 84 -7.93 -8.15 -7.74
C ILE A 84 -7.07 -9.43 -7.76
N THR A 85 -7.33 -10.38 -6.86
CA THR A 85 -6.50 -11.59 -6.77
C THR A 85 -6.63 -12.46 -8.02
N ARG A 86 -7.85 -12.66 -8.52
CA ARG A 86 -8.12 -13.37 -9.78
C ARG A 86 -7.36 -12.76 -10.95
N ARG A 87 -7.48 -11.44 -11.15
CA ARG A 87 -6.88 -10.71 -12.26
C ARG A 87 -5.35 -10.62 -12.16
N LEU A 88 -4.78 -10.61 -10.97
CA LEU A 88 -3.34 -10.79 -10.78
C LEU A 88 -2.87 -12.19 -11.21
N ALA A 89 -3.63 -13.24 -10.85
CA ALA A 89 -3.29 -14.62 -11.21
C ALA A 89 -3.41 -14.88 -12.72
N GLU A 90 -4.34 -14.19 -13.39
CA GLU A 90 -4.55 -14.25 -14.84
C GLU A 90 -3.68 -13.25 -15.63
N TYR A 91 -2.78 -12.52 -14.96
CA TYR A 91 -1.91 -11.51 -15.57
C TYR A 91 -2.65 -10.34 -16.25
N GLU A 92 -3.90 -10.07 -15.86
CA GLU A 92 -4.67 -8.91 -16.31
C GLU A 92 -4.33 -7.63 -15.54
N LEU A 93 -3.70 -7.76 -14.36
CA LEU A 93 -3.20 -6.65 -13.56
C LEU A 93 -1.69 -6.79 -13.36
N ASP A 94 -0.95 -5.71 -13.58
CA ASP A 94 0.49 -5.67 -13.32
C ASP A 94 0.81 -5.52 -11.82
N ILE A 95 0.04 -4.67 -11.13
CA ILE A 95 0.23 -4.30 -9.72
C ILE A 95 -1.15 -4.09 -9.10
N ALA A 96 -1.32 -4.52 -7.85
CA ALA A 96 -2.51 -4.18 -7.07
C ALA A 96 -2.19 -3.78 -5.63
N ARG A 97 -3.10 -2.99 -5.05
CA ARG A 97 -3.13 -2.68 -3.61
C ARG A 97 -4.28 -3.47 -3.00
N THR A 98 -3.95 -4.44 -2.15
CA THR A 98 -4.92 -5.28 -1.44
C THR A 98 -4.36 -5.67 -0.06
N TYR A 99 -5.15 -6.43 0.71
CA TYR A 99 -4.76 -6.96 2.01
C TYR A 99 -3.80 -8.14 1.83
N VAL A 100 -2.74 -8.17 2.63
CA VAL A 100 -1.66 -9.18 2.52
C VAL A 100 -2.10 -10.55 3.04
N ASP A 101 -3.11 -10.58 3.91
CA ASP A 101 -3.57 -11.75 4.66
C ASP A 101 -4.46 -12.71 3.82
N ASP A 102 -4.33 -12.67 2.50
CA ASP A 102 -5.09 -13.52 1.58
C ASP A 102 -4.23 -14.71 1.13
N GLU A 103 -4.68 -15.94 1.44
CA GLU A 103 -4.00 -17.19 1.05
C GLU A 103 -3.87 -17.31 -0.48
N GLU A 104 -4.78 -16.64 -1.21
CA GLU A 104 -4.81 -16.61 -2.67
C GLU A 104 -3.64 -15.80 -3.28
N LEU A 105 -2.85 -15.05 -2.48
CA LEU A 105 -1.70 -14.27 -2.93
C LEU A 105 -0.36 -15.03 -2.91
N SER A 106 -0.38 -16.34 -2.70
CA SER A 106 0.84 -17.18 -2.62
C SER A 106 1.74 -17.13 -3.86
N THR A 107 1.19 -16.76 -5.03
CA THR A 107 1.89 -16.72 -6.31
C THR A 107 2.47 -15.34 -6.66
N VAL A 108 2.16 -14.31 -5.88
CA VAL A 108 2.59 -12.93 -6.15
C VAL A 108 3.52 -12.39 -5.06
N ARG A 109 4.38 -11.44 -5.43
CA ARG A 109 5.23 -10.75 -4.44
C ARG A 109 4.41 -9.69 -3.71
N THR A 110 4.34 -9.80 -2.40
CA THR A 110 3.62 -8.86 -1.54
C THR A 110 4.58 -7.91 -0.83
N TYR A 111 4.26 -6.62 -0.80
CA TYR A 111 5.01 -5.61 -0.04
C TYR A 111 4.06 -4.87 0.91
N PRO A 112 4.26 -4.95 2.24
CA PRO A 112 3.40 -4.26 3.20
C PRO A 112 3.56 -2.74 3.04
N LEU A 113 2.48 -2.01 2.74
CA LEU A 113 2.53 -0.56 2.48
C LEU A 113 2.30 0.26 3.75
N HIS A 114 1.35 -0.15 4.57
CA HIS A 114 0.97 0.50 5.83
C HIS A 114 0.08 -0.46 6.63
N GLU A 115 -0.05 -0.20 7.93
CA GLU A 115 -1.01 -0.85 8.80
C GLU A 115 -2.31 -0.03 8.84
N GLU A 116 -3.44 -0.69 8.62
CA GLU A 116 -4.75 -0.07 8.79
C GLU A 116 -5.19 -0.14 10.25
N ARG A 117 -5.60 1.00 10.81
CA ARG A 117 -6.14 1.10 12.17
C ARG A 117 -7.63 1.40 12.11
N TYR A 118 -8.43 0.54 12.73
CA TYR A 118 -9.87 0.70 12.83
C TYR A 118 -10.22 1.69 13.94
N LEU A 119 -11.10 2.64 13.61
CA LEU A 119 -11.67 3.59 14.56
C LEU A 119 -13.16 3.35 14.65
N LEU A 120 -13.68 3.38 15.88
CA LEU A 120 -15.13 3.42 16.10
C LEU A 120 -15.59 4.87 16.01
N LEU A 121 -16.49 5.15 15.07
CA LEU A 121 -17.22 6.41 15.02
C LEU A 121 -18.55 6.21 15.71
N THR A 122 -18.84 7.08 16.68
CA THR A 122 -20.06 7.07 17.48
C THR A 122 -20.68 8.47 17.49
N PRO A 123 -22.01 8.59 17.63
CA PRO A 123 -22.63 9.85 18.02
C PRO A 123 -21.97 10.43 19.29
N ARG A 124 -21.95 11.75 19.40
CA ARG A 124 -21.33 12.46 20.52
C ARG A 124 -21.93 12.09 21.89
N ASP A 125 -23.21 11.73 21.89
CA ASP A 125 -23.98 11.39 23.10
C ASP A 125 -24.27 9.88 23.17
N GLY A 126 -23.57 9.06 22.37
CA GLY A 126 -23.73 7.61 22.34
C GLY A 126 -23.06 6.90 23.53
N GLU A 127 -23.48 5.67 23.81
CA GLU A 127 -23.00 4.86 24.95
C GLU A 127 -21.47 4.68 24.98
N LEU A 128 -20.82 4.65 23.82
CA LEU A 128 -19.38 4.48 23.68
C LEU A 128 -18.63 5.80 23.42
N ALA A 129 -19.32 6.95 23.50
CA ALA A 129 -18.72 8.25 23.24
C ALA A 129 -17.64 8.63 24.25
N GLY A 130 -16.61 9.35 23.77
CA GLY A 130 -15.50 9.81 24.59
C GLY A 130 -14.52 8.73 25.07
N ARG A 131 -14.77 7.45 24.77
CA ARG A 131 -13.86 6.36 25.12
C ARG A 131 -12.67 6.33 24.17
N GLU A 132 -11.46 6.35 24.72
CA GLU A 132 -10.22 6.22 23.93
C GLU A 132 -10.03 4.82 23.34
N ARG A 133 -10.59 3.79 24.00
CA ARG A 133 -10.48 2.38 23.60
C ARG A 133 -11.78 1.64 23.86
N VAL A 134 -12.15 0.77 22.92
CA VAL A 134 -13.33 -0.10 22.98
C VAL A 134 -12.95 -1.49 22.47
N ARG A 135 -13.49 -2.54 23.09
CA ARG A 135 -13.30 -3.92 22.64
C ARG A 135 -14.37 -4.28 21.61
N TRP A 136 -14.03 -5.16 20.68
CA TRP A 136 -14.97 -5.66 19.69
C TRP A 136 -16.24 -6.27 20.29
N ALA A 137 -16.16 -6.90 21.47
CA ALA A 137 -17.33 -7.44 22.17
C ALA A 137 -18.31 -6.34 22.62
N GLU A 138 -17.81 -5.16 23.02
CA GLU A 138 -18.63 -4.00 23.40
C GLU A 138 -19.21 -3.31 22.15
N VAL A 139 -18.45 -3.28 21.05
CA VAL A 139 -18.93 -2.75 19.78
C VAL A 139 -20.03 -3.63 19.18
N ALA A 140 -19.98 -4.94 19.40
CA ALA A 140 -20.97 -5.88 18.89
C ALA A 140 -22.35 -5.77 19.57
N THR A 141 -22.45 -5.09 20.72
CA THR A 141 -23.73 -4.93 21.44
C THR A 141 -24.49 -3.67 21.07
N VAL A 142 -23.89 -2.73 20.33
CA VAL A 142 -24.55 -1.50 19.88
C VAL A 142 -25.03 -1.62 18.43
N PRO A 143 -26.06 -0.85 18.01
CA PRO A 143 -26.45 -0.79 16.60
C PRO A 143 -25.30 -0.25 15.75
N LEU A 144 -24.86 -1.04 14.77
CA LEU A 144 -23.77 -0.66 13.87
C LEU A 144 -24.30 -0.36 12.47
N CYS A 145 -23.91 0.79 11.93
CA CYS A 145 -23.97 1.03 10.49
C CYS A 145 -22.77 0.34 9.84
N LEU A 146 -23.04 -0.68 9.03
CA LEU A 146 -22.01 -1.59 8.55
C LEU A 146 -21.91 -1.51 7.03
N LEU A 147 -20.67 -1.57 6.53
CA LEU A 147 -20.40 -1.64 5.11
C LEU A 147 -20.97 -2.93 4.49
N GLY A 148 -21.16 -2.90 3.16
CA GLY A 148 -21.66 -4.03 2.40
C GLY A 148 -20.80 -5.30 2.59
N GLN A 149 -21.43 -6.47 2.52
CA GLN A 149 -20.78 -7.76 2.79
C GLN A 149 -19.60 -8.09 1.88
N GLN A 150 -19.51 -7.44 0.72
CA GLN A 150 -18.42 -7.62 -0.24
C GLN A 150 -17.14 -6.85 0.13
N MET A 151 -17.21 -5.89 1.08
CA MET A 151 -16.04 -5.10 1.49
C MET A 151 -15.19 -5.88 2.49
N ARG A 152 -13.87 -5.96 2.26
CA ARG A 152 -12.96 -6.76 3.10
C ARG A 152 -13.01 -6.34 4.58
N ASN A 153 -13.15 -5.04 4.85
CA ASN A 153 -13.26 -4.45 6.19
C ASN A 153 -14.45 -5.03 6.98
N ARG A 154 -15.45 -5.59 6.28
CA ARG A 154 -16.61 -6.25 6.87
C ARG A 154 -16.32 -7.65 7.43
N ARG A 155 -15.20 -8.28 7.05
CA ARG A 155 -14.80 -9.63 7.51
C ARG A 155 -14.09 -9.62 8.87
N ILE A 156 -13.69 -8.45 9.36
CA ILE A 156 -12.99 -8.29 10.66
C ILE A 156 -13.98 -8.40 11.83
N PRO A 157 -15.18 -7.78 11.82
CA PRO A 157 -16.17 -8.00 12.86
C PRO A 157 -16.74 -9.43 12.91
N SER A 158 -16.58 -10.24 11.85
CA SER A 158 -17.16 -11.59 11.75
C SER A 158 -16.19 -12.73 12.01
N SER A 159 -14.88 -12.45 12.13
CA SER A 159 -13.87 -13.46 12.49
C SER A 159 -13.62 -13.44 14.00
N ARG A 160 -14.22 -14.41 14.70
CA ARG A 160 -13.85 -14.73 16.08
C ARG A 160 -12.35 -15.03 16.13
N GLY A 161 -11.63 -14.28 16.96
CA GLY A 161 -10.37 -14.71 17.56
C GLY A 161 -9.13 -14.54 16.69
N ARG A 162 -8.54 -13.34 16.73
CA ARG A 162 -7.10 -13.09 16.93
C ARG A 162 -6.83 -11.60 16.77
N CYS A 163 -7.11 -10.84 17.83
CA CYS A 163 -6.45 -9.56 18.05
C CYS A 163 -5.55 -9.77 19.25
N SER A 164 -4.30 -10.18 19.00
CA SER A 164 -3.26 -10.23 20.03
C SER A 164 -2.89 -8.81 20.43
N ARG A 165 -2.60 -8.70 21.73
CA ARG A 165 -2.26 -7.52 22.54
C ARG A 165 -1.49 -6.40 21.86
#